data_AF-A0A2E1J0L6-F1
#
_entry.id   AF-A0A2E1J0L6-F1
#
_cell.length_a   1.000
_cell.length_b   1.000
_cell.length_c   1.000
_cell.angle_alpha   90.00
_cell.angle_beta   90.00
_cell.angle_gamma   90.00
#
_symmetry.space_group_name_H-M   'P 1'
#
loop_
_entity.id
_entity.type
_entity.pdbx_description
1 polymer ?
#
loop_
_entity_poly.entity_id
_entity_poly.type
_entity_poly.pdbx_seq_one_letter_code
_entity_poly.pdbx_strand_id
1 'polypeptide(L)'
;MRENYLLELGGENTNLGKHEALELLKFRKYNPKIEFDYQKIIIISTSNEIDDKVMSRLSMTRRISKVIFTSTRNNLQMALEDLEKIDIGKNSFAIRQIGTQNLNGKSALISVGEKISSKNKTDLRNPEVTVLLYRLKRTFISL
;
A
#
# COMPACT_ATOMS: atom_id res chain seq x y z
N MET A 1 -9.78 16.40 2.63
CA MET A 1 -8.63 15.48 2.74
C MET A 1 -8.78 14.45 1.62
N ARG A 2 -7.69 14.01 0.99
CA ARG A 2 -7.75 12.98 -0.07
C ARG A 2 -7.14 11.70 0.48
N GLU A 3 -7.78 10.58 0.19
CA GLU A 3 -7.28 9.25 0.56
C GLU A 3 -6.32 8.76 -0.52
N ASN A 4 -5.22 8.14 -0.13
CA ASN A 4 -4.24 7.59 -1.08
C ASN A 4 -4.30 6.07 -1.11
N TYR A 5 -4.25 5.51 -2.31
CA TYR A 5 -4.28 4.08 -2.56
C TYR A 5 -3.10 3.66 -3.43
N LEU A 6 -2.52 2.52 -3.09
CA LEU A 6 -1.50 1.86 -3.89
C LEU A 6 -2.16 0.74 -4.67
N LEU A 7 -2.02 0.77 -5.99
CA LEU A 7 -2.52 -0.28 -6.88
C LEU A 7 -1.34 -0.99 -7.52
N GLU A 8 -1.23 -2.29 -7.26
CA GLU A 8 -0.38 -3.19 -8.03
C GLU A 8 -1.17 -3.68 -9.24
N LEU A 9 -0.83 -3.18 -10.43
CA LEU A 9 -1.49 -3.54 -11.67
C LEU A 9 -1.09 -4.95 -12.10
N GLY A 10 -2.08 -5.75 -12.46
CA GLY A 10 -1.93 -7.11 -12.97
C GLY A 10 -1.88 -7.17 -14.49
N GLY A 11 -1.34 -8.27 -15.02
CA GLY A 11 -1.30 -8.56 -16.45
C GLY A 11 -0.10 -7.96 -17.20
N GLU A 12 -0.04 -8.24 -18.50
CA GLU A 12 1.02 -7.77 -19.39
C GLU A 12 0.84 -6.30 -19.79
N ASN A 13 -0.40 -5.79 -19.78
CA ASN A 13 -0.75 -4.43 -20.18
C ASN A 13 -1.14 -3.56 -18.99
N THR A 14 -0.14 -2.94 -18.35
CA THR A 14 -0.36 -2.04 -17.21
C THR A 14 -1.12 -0.78 -17.58
N ASN A 15 -1.01 -0.28 -18.82
CA ASN A 15 -1.74 0.91 -19.23
C ASN A 15 -3.25 0.67 -19.25
N LEU A 16 -3.70 -0.51 -19.70
CA LEU A 16 -5.11 -0.87 -19.65
C LEU A 16 -5.62 -0.95 -18.20
N GLY A 17 -4.82 -1.50 -17.28
CA GLY A 17 -5.16 -1.53 -15.86
C GLY A 17 -5.27 -0.14 -15.22
N LYS A 18 -4.42 0.81 -15.61
CA LYS A 18 -4.56 2.22 -15.19
C LYS A 18 -5.89 2.82 -15.66
N HIS A 19 -6.22 2.61 -16.94
CA HIS A 19 -7.46 3.13 -17.51
C HIS A 19 -8.69 2.53 -16.84
N GLU A 20 -8.72 1.22 -16.62
CA GLU A 20 -9.79 0.53 -15.88
C GLU A 20 -9.99 1.17 -14.50
N ALA A 21 -8.91 1.31 -13.72
CA ALA A 21 -8.99 1.85 -12.37
C ALA A 21 -9.52 3.28 -12.34
N LEU A 22 -8.99 4.15 -13.22
CA LEU A 22 -9.42 5.55 -13.27
C LEU A 22 -10.88 5.70 -13.72
N GLU A 23 -11.31 4.99 -14.75
CA GLU A 23 -12.69 5.09 -15.25
C GLU A 23 -13.70 4.52 -14.25
N LEU A 24 -13.41 3.37 -13.64
CA LEU A 24 -14.28 2.78 -12.61
C LEU A 24 -14.45 3.74 -11.43
N LEU A 25 -13.35 4.29 -10.91
CA LEU A 25 -13.40 5.17 -9.75
C LEU A 25 -14.03 6.53 -10.07
N LYS A 26 -13.80 7.07 -11.27
CA LYS A 26 -14.47 8.28 -11.76
C LYS A 26 -15.97 8.07 -11.91
N PHE A 27 -16.40 6.96 -12.51
CA PHE A 27 -17.81 6.59 -12.64
C PHE A 27 -18.49 6.46 -11.28
N ARG A 28 -17.78 5.94 -10.27
CA ARG A 28 -18.25 5.85 -8.88
C ARG A 28 -18.07 7.15 -8.07
N LYS A 29 -17.68 8.25 -8.70
CA LYS A 29 -17.54 9.60 -8.12
C LYS A 29 -16.44 9.76 -7.05
N TYR A 30 -15.41 8.90 -7.07
CA TYR A 30 -14.23 9.05 -6.18
C TYR A 30 -13.20 10.08 -6.66
N ASN A 31 -13.44 10.72 -7.82
CA ASN A 31 -12.56 11.74 -8.42
C ASN A 31 -11.06 11.35 -8.38
N PRO A 32 -10.67 10.21 -8.98
CA PRO A 32 -9.33 9.68 -8.86
C PRO A 32 -8.30 10.57 -9.57
N LYS A 33 -7.10 10.72 -8.99
CA LYS A 33 -5.93 11.30 -9.68
C LYS A 33 -4.71 10.43 -9.46
N ILE A 34 -3.89 10.25 -10.50
CA ILE A 34 -2.59 9.59 -10.36
C ILE A 34 -1.64 10.58 -9.69
N GLU A 35 -1.11 10.20 -8.54
CA GLU A 35 -0.06 10.95 -7.82
C GLU A 35 1.33 10.45 -8.24
N PHE A 36 1.48 9.14 -8.41
CA PHE A 36 2.73 8.53 -8.86
C PHE A 36 2.47 7.35 -9.79
N ASP A 37 3.29 7.22 -10.85
CA ASP A 37 3.27 6.11 -11.79
C ASP A 37 4.66 5.45 -11.83
N TYR A 38 4.73 4.22 -11.31
CA TYR A 38 5.90 3.34 -11.34
C TYR A 38 5.65 2.12 -12.24
N GLN A 39 4.90 2.31 -13.33
CA GLN A 39 4.50 1.30 -14.31
C GLN A 39 3.56 0.22 -13.77
N LYS A 40 4.08 -0.74 -13.00
CA LYS A 40 3.30 -1.83 -12.40
C LYS A 40 2.65 -1.44 -11.08
N ILE A 41 3.13 -0.37 -10.46
CA ILE A 41 2.58 0.18 -9.24
C ILE A 41 2.21 1.63 -9.49
N ILE A 42 0.97 1.99 -9.19
CA ILE A 42 0.53 3.38 -9.21
C ILE A 42 0.03 3.79 -7.84
N ILE A 43 0.19 5.06 -7.50
CA ILE A 43 -0.46 5.69 -6.35
C ILE A 43 -1.54 6.61 -6.89
N ILE A 44 -2.77 6.41 -6.43
CA ILE A 44 -3.90 7.26 -6.76
C ILE A 44 -4.43 7.94 -5.52
N SER A 45 -4.89 9.18 -5.67
CA SER A 45 -5.65 9.89 -4.65
C SER A 45 -7.12 9.94 -5.02
N THR A 46 -8.01 9.75 -4.04
CA THR A 46 -9.46 9.83 -4.19
C THR A 46 -10.05 10.88 -3.25
N SER A 47 -11.26 11.36 -3.55
CA SER A 47 -11.98 12.32 -2.71
C SER A 47 -12.43 11.76 -1.36
N ASN A 48 -12.57 10.44 -1.27
CA ASN A 48 -13.06 9.70 -0.11
C ASN A 48 -12.58 8.25 -0.18
N GLU A 49 -12.79 7.50 0.91
CA GLU A 49 -12.44 6.09 1.01
C GLU A 49 -13.20 5.27 -0.05
N ILE A 50 -12.49 4.37 -0.74
CA ILE A 50 -13.04 3.46 -1.75
C ILE A 50 -13.67 2.26 -1.05
N ASP A 51 -14.91 1.93 -1.40
CA ASP A 51 -15.60 0.78 -0.82
C ASP A 51 -15.00 -0.53 -1.33
N ASP A 52 -14.98 -1.56 -0.46
CA ASP A 52 -14.49 -2.90 -0.80
C ASP A 52 -15.15 -3.49 -2.06
N LYS A 53 -16.46 -3.25 -2.24
CA LYS A 53 -17.23 -3.69 -3.42
C LYS A 53 -16.78 -3.02 -4.71
N VAL A 54 -16.19 -1.84 -4.65
CA VAL A 54 -15.62 -1.15 -5.81
C VAL A 54 -14.21 -1.65 -6.07
N MET A 55 -13.41 -1.80 -5.01
CA MET A 55 -12.06 -2.38 -5.08
C MET A 55 -12.08 -3.78 -5.72
N SER A 56 -13.05 -4.62 -5.37
CA SER A 56 -13.20 -5.97 -5.91
C SER A 56 -13.58 -6.04 -7.40
N ARG A 57 -13.92 -4.92 -8.04
CA ARG A 57 -14.27 -4.86 -9.47
C ARG A 57 -13.10 -4.50 -10.38
N LEU A 58 -11.93 -4.22 -9.80
CA LEU A 58 -10.71 -3.95 -10.54
C LEU A 58 -10.12 -5.28 -11.04
N SER A 59 -10.40 -5.63 -12.29
CA SER A 59 -10.03 -6.94 -12.87
C SER A 59 -8.56 -7.00 -13.26
N MET A 60 -7.95 -5.85 -13.56
CA MET A 60 -6.55 -5.71 -13.94
C MET A 60 -5.68 -5.17 -12.81
N THR A 61 -6.16 -5.24 -11.56
CA THR A 61 -5.40 -4.86 -10.38
C THR A 61 -5.20 -6.10 -9.51
N ARG A 62 -3.94 -6.50 -9.33
CA ARG A 62 -3.56 -7.63 -8.48
C ARG A 62 -3.84 -7.34 -7.00
N ARG A 63 -3.58 -6.10 -6.60
CA ARG A 63 -3.72 -5.66 -5.22
C ARG A 63 -4.04 -4.18 -5.19
N ILE A 64 -4.97 -3.81 -4.30
CA ILE A 64 -5.22 -2.44 -3.90
C ILE A 64 -5.12 -2.36 -2.38
N SER A 65 -4.48 -1.33 -1.86
CA SER A 65 -4.28 -1.11 -0.42
C SER A 65 -4.27 0.38 -0.09
N LYS A 66 -4.72 0.74 1.10
CA LYS A 66 -4.77 2.14 1.56
C LYS A 66 -3.38 2.56 2.05
N VAL A 67 -2.84 3.65 1.51
CA VAL A 67 -1.52 4.17 1.91
C VAL A 67 -1.66 4.88 3.25
N ILE A 68 -0.93 4.40 4.26
CA ILE A 68 -0.89 4.98 5.60
C ILE A 68 0.39 5.78 5.86
N PHE A 69 1.42 5.60 5.02
CA PHE A 69 2.69 6.30 5.16
C PHE A 69 3.38 6.49 3.81
N THR A 70 3.99 7.65 3.61
CA THR A 70 4.84 7.94 2.45
C THR A 70 6.06 8.74 2.90
N SER A 71 7.25 8.37 2.39
CA SER A 71 8.48 9.14 2.62
C SER A 71 9.34 9.23 1.37
N THR A 72 9.91 10.42 1.15
CA THR A 72 10.86 10.72 0.09
C THR A 72 12.31 10.49 0.50
N ARG A 73 12.58 10.11 1.75
CA ARG A 73 13.96 9.94 2.23
C ARG A 73 14.66 8.81 1.49
N ASN A 74 15.93 9.05 1.14
CA ASN A 74 16.76 8.12 0.37
C ASN A 74 17.22 6.90 1.18
N ASN A 75 17.17 6.98 2.52
CA ASN A 75 17.47 5.88 3.42
C ASN A 75 16.17 5.35 4.03
N LEU A 76 15.97 4.02 3.99
CA LEU A 76 14.78 3.38 4.53
C LEU A 76 14.69 3.52 6.06
N GLN A 77 15.80 3.38 6.79
CA GLN A 77 15.80 3.52 8.24
C GLN A 77 15.35 4.93 8.64
N MET A 78 15.93 5.96 8.01
CA MET A 78 15.51 7.34 8.23
C MET A 78 14.06 7.60 7.81
N ALA A 79 13.57 6.93 6.77
CA ALA A 79 12.16 7.01 6.40
C ALA A 79 11.27 6.43 7.51
N LEU A 80 11.66 5.32 8.13
CA LEU A 80 10.87 4.66 9.18
C LEU A 80 10.96 5.35 10.55
N GLU A 81 11.92 6.24 10.77
CA GLU A 81 11.96 7.10 11.97
C GLU A 81 10.71 7.98 12.06
N ASP A 82 10.26 8.53 10.93
CA ASP A 82 9.08 9.39 10.80
C ASP A 82 7.75 8.59 10.84
N LEU A 83 7.81 7.26 10.88
CA LEU A 83 6.61 6.41 10.92
C LEU A 83 5.99 6.44 12.32
N GLU A 84 4.75 6.90 12.41
CA GLU A 84 3.95 6.85 13.62
C GLU A 84 3.48 5.41 13.93
N LYS A 85 2.80 5.23 15.07
CA LYS A 85 2.21 3.93 15.41
C LYS A 85 1.15 3.54 14.39
N ILE A 86 1.18 2.28 13.97
CA ILE A 86 0.19 1.70 13.07
C ILE A 86 -0.88 1.02 13.93
N ASP A 87 -2.10 1.56 13.89
CA ASP A 87 -3.26 0.93 14.54
C ASP A 87 -3.92 -0.07 13.58
N ILE A 88 -4.00 -1.32 14.04
CA ILE A 88 -4.68 -2.43 13.35
C ILE A 88 -5.73 -3.08 14.25
N GLY A 89 -6.14 -2.41 15.33
CA GLY A 89 -7.05 -2.95 16.33
C GLY A 89 -6.47 -4.16 17.05
N LYS A 90 -7.26 -5.22 17.19
CA LYS A 90 -6.85 -6.50 17.84
C LYS A 90 -6.41 -7.56 16.84
N ASN A 91 -6.30 -7.19 15.57
CA ASN A 91 -6.07 -8.13 14.48
C ASN A 91 -4.65 -8.70 14.55
N SER A 92 -4.54 -9.95 14.13
CA SER A 92 -3.28 -10.58 13.75
C SER A 92 -2.71 -9.94 12.48
N PHE A 93 -1.39 -9.96 12.34
CA PHE A 93 -0.74 -9.33 11.19
C PHE A 93 0.47 -10.06 10.65
N ALA A 94 0.80 -9.76 9.40
CA ALA A 94 2.10 -10.04 8.80
C ALA A 94 2.60 -8.80 8.06
N ILE A 95 3.92 -8.63 8.02
CA ILE A 95 4.54 -7.57 7.22
C ILE A 95 5.18 -8.21 6.00
N ARG A 96 4.86 -7.69 4.82
CA ARG A 96 5.43 -8.14 3.55
C ARG A 96 6.15 -6.99 2.88
N GLN A 97 7.42 -7.21 2.57
CA GLN A 97 8.16 -6.32 1.68
C GLN A 97 7.83 -6.65 0.22
N ILE A 98 7.52 -5.63 -0.56
CA ILE A 98 7.25 -5.75 -1.99
C ILE A 98 8.29 -4.92 -2.77
N GLY A 99 8.99 -5.57 -3.72
CA GLY A 99 10.02 -4.97 -4.56
C GLY A 99 11.32 -5.78 -4.60
N THR A 100 12.17 -5.48 -5.58
CA THR A 100 13.41 -6.22 -5.88
C THR A 100 14.67 -5.67 -5.23
N GLN A 101 14.62 -4.47 -4.62
CA GLN A 101 15.76 -3.97 -3.87
C GLN A 101 15.92 -4.83 -2.62
N ASN A 102 17.10 -5.47 -2.49
CA ASN A 102 17.58 -6.05 -1.24
C ASN A 102 17.75 -4.91 -0.23
N LEU A 103 16.63 -4.47 0.34
CA LEU A 103 16.62 -3.86 1.66
C LEU A 103 17.29 -4.88 2.57
N ASN A 104 18.01 -4.43 3.60
CA ASN A 104 18.38 -5.27 4.73
C ASN A 104 17.08 -5.76 5.41
N GLY A 105 16.36 -6.69 4.75
CA GLY A 105 14.90 -6.77 4.82
C GLY A 105 14.42 -7.08 6.21
N LYS A 106 15.23 -7.82 6.97
CA LYS A 106 14.93 -8.15 8.37
C LYS A 106 14.86 -6.92 9.28
N SER A 107 15.78 -5.96 9.18
CA SER A 107 15.79 -4.80 10.09
C SER A 107 14.67 -3.81 9.79
N ALA A 108 14.32 -3.65 8.52
CA ALA A 108 13.20 -2.81 8.10
C ALA A 108 11.85 -3.39 8.53
N LEU A 109 11.67 -4.71 8.34
CA LEU A 109 10.45 -5.39 8.78
C LEU A 109 10.30 -5.34 10.32
N ILE A 110 11.41 -5.49 11.06
CA ILE A 110 11.42 -5.31 12.53
C ILE A 110 11.01 -3.88 12.88
N SER A 111 11.63 -2.87 12.27
CA SER A 111 11.30 -1.45 12.52
C SER A 111 9.83 -1.13 12.27
N VAL A 112 9.22 -1.68 11.21
CA VAL A 112 7.77 -1.54 10.97
C VAL A 112 6.95 -2.29 12.02
N GLY A 113 7.37 -3.49 12.40
CA GLY A 113 6.70 -4.30 13.45
C GLY A 113 6.70 -3.62 14.82
N GLU A 114 7.77 -2.92 15.17
CA GLU A 114 7.87 -2.14 16.40
C GLU A 114 6.88 -0.95 16.45
N LYS A 115 6.35 -0.52 15.31
CA LYS A 115 5.29 0.50 15.23
C LYS A 115 3.89 -0.08 15.42
N ILE A 116 3.74 -1.40 15.46
CA ILE A 116 2.49 -2.09 15.75
C ILE A 116 2.47 -2.49 17.23
N SER A 117 1.30 -2.45 17.86
CA SER A 117 1.16 -2.81 19.27
C SER A 117 1.65 -4.23 19.56
N SER A 118 2.42 -4.40 20.64
CA SER A 118 2.94 -5.71 21.09
C SER A 118 1.87 -6.70 21.52
N LYS A 119 0.60 -6.26 21.67
CA LYS A 119 -0.55 -7.12 21.93
C LYS A 119 -1.05 -7.85 20.68
N ASN A 120 -0.72 -7.36 19.49
CA ASN A 120 -1.13 -7.96 18.23
C ASN A 120 -0.27 -9.18 17.93
N LYS A 121 -0.90 -10.26 17.46
CA LYS A 121 -0.20 -11.50 17.15
C LYS A 121 0.37 -11.45 15.72
N THR A 122 1.64 -11.79 15.56
CA THR A 122 2.20 -12.04 14.23
C THR A 122 1.72 -13.40 13.70
N ASP A 123 1.05 -13.42 12.55
CA ASP A 123 0.64 -14.65 11.85
C ASP A 123 1.12 -14.60 10.39
N LEU A 124 2.18 -15.36 10.09
CA LEU A 124 2.77 -15.36 8.74
C LEU A 124 1.98 -16.20 7.72
N ARG A 125 1.01 -17.00 8.18
CA ARG A 125 0.28 -17.94 7.32
C ARG A 125 -1.07 -17.36 6.92
N ASN A 126 -1.86 -16.92 7.89
CA ASN A 126 -3.20 -16.38 7.66
C ASN A 126 -3.45 -15.12 8.50
N PRO A 127 -2.75 -14.01 8.21
CA PRO A 127 -2.96 -12.76 8.91
C PRO A 127 -4.31 -12.13 8.58
N GLU A 128 -4.94 -11.52 9.57
CA GLU A 128 -6.13 -10.68 9.36
C GLU A 128 -5.77 -9.35 8.67
N VAL A 129 -4.58 -8.80 8.95
CA VAL A 129 -4.06 -7.58 8.31
C VAL A 129 -2.69 -7.84 7.70
N THR A 130 -2.52 -7.50 6.42
CA THR A 130 -1.19 -7.55 5.78
C THR A 130 -0.64 -6.14 5.64
N VAL A 131 0.42 -5.83 6.38
CA VAL A 131 1.15 -4.57 6.24
C VAL A 131 2.14 -4.69 5.09
N LEU A 132 2.06 -3.79 4.12
CA LEU A 132 2.86 -3.87 2.91
C LEU A 132 3.89 -2.74 2.90
N LEU A 133 5.16 -3.12 2.81
CA LEU A 133 6.28 -2.18 2.74
C LEU A 133 6.82 -2.15 1.30
N TYR A 134 6.69 -1.01 0.64
CA TYR A 134 7.23 -0.79 -0.71
C TYR A 134 8.44 0.14 -0.65
N ARG A 135 9.52 -0.26 -1.34
CA ARG A 135 10.63 0.63 -1.66
C ARG A 135 10.76 0.78 -3.17
N LEU A 136 10.31 1.92 -3.67
CA LEU A 136 10.46 2.36 -5.06
C LEU A 136 11.43 3.55 -5.09
N LYS A 137 11.11 4.63 -5.80
CA LYS A 137 11.76 5.93 -5.62
C LYS A 137 11.42 6.58 -4.27
N ARG A 138 10.39 6.07 -3.59
CA ARG A 138 9.87 6.51 -2.29
C ARG A 138 9.57 5.28 -1.43
N THR A 139 9.50 5.46 -0.12
CA THR A 139 8.94 4.44 0.78
C THR A 139 7.44 4.64 0.89
N PHE A 140 6.69 3.55 0.76
CA PHE A 140 5.26 3.53 1.06
C PHE A 140 4.96 2.39 2.03
N ILE A 141 4.05 2.65 2.97
CA ILE A 141 3.41 1.59 3.76
C ILE A 141 1.91 1.68 3.53
N SER A 142 1.29 0.53 3.28
CA SER A 142 -0.14 0.42 3.06
C SER A 142 -0.74 -0.79 3.78
N LEU A 143 -2.03 -0.70 4.09
CA LEU A 143 -2.84 -1.76 4.68
C LEU A 143 -3.91 -2.25 3.69
#